data_AF-A0A452U9S4-F1
#
_entry.id   AF-A0A452U9S4-F1
#
_cell.length_a   1.000
_cell.length_b   1.000
_cell.length_c   1.000
_cell.angle_alpha   90.00
_cell.angle_beta   90.00
_cell.angle_gamma   90.00
#
_symmetry.space_group_name_H-M   'P 1'
#
loop_
_entity.id
_entity.type
_entity.pdbx_description
1 polymer ?
#
loop_
_entity_poly.entity_id
_entity_poly.type
_entity_poly.pdbx_seq_one_letter_code
_entity_poly.pdbx_strand_id
1 'polypeptide(L)'
;MGDSSMDASATVSETVAEEVSLFSMTDMILFSLIVGVLSYWLLFRKKKDEIPEFTKIQPVTSSVKDSSFVEKMKKTGRNIIVFYGSQTGTAEEFANRLSKDAHRYGMRGMAADPEEYDLGDLGSLPEIENSLAVFCMATYGEGDPTDNAQDFYDWLQETDVDLSGVKYAVFGLGNKTYEHFNAMGKYVDKQLEQLGAQRIFELGMGDDDGNLEEDFITWREQFWPAVCEHFGVEATGEESSIRQYELVVHTDLDPAKVYAGEMGRLKSYENQKPPFDAKNPFLAAVTTNRKLNQGTERHLMHLELDISDSKLRYESGDHVAVYPANDSTLVSQLGEILGADLDVVMSLNNLDEESNKKHPFPCPTSYRTALTYYLDITNPPRTNVLYELAQYASEPSEQEQLRKMASSSGEVRLSSVTFRAHRAHNTPGRAKETLPEEGSPLLPQHRGQKPLSGQGGLREPGGQGDTAGGPRLILSCSHACLREPGGQGDTAGGPRLILSCSHACLREPGGQGDTAGGPRLILSCSHAFDCGISGAQPAG
;
A
#
# COMPACT_ATOMS: atom_id res chain seq x y z
N MET A 1 24.16 57.99 84.87
CA MET A 1 24.46 56.98 85.91
C MET A 1 23.14 56.41 86.36
N GLY A 2 23.11 55.10 86.61
CA GLY A 2 21.90 54.29 86.63
C GLY A 2 20.96 54.46 87.83
N ASP A 3 19.91 53.65 87.73
CA ASP A 3 18.91 53.20 88.70
C ASP A 3 17.88 54.16 89.29
N SER A 4 16.61 53.83 89.01
CA SER A 4 15.43 53.96 89.88
C SER A 4 14.35 53.03 89.30
N SER A 5 14.12 51.86 89.92
CA SER A 5 13.19 51.57 91.03
C SER A 5 11.70 51.56 90.62
N MET A 6 11.07 50.43 90.94
CA MET A 6 9.64 50.08 90.87
C MET A 6 8.68 51.21 91.27
N ASP A 7 7.51 51.26 90.63
CA ASP A 7 6.25 51.22 91.37
C ASP A 7 5.04 50.85 90.51
N ALA A 8 4.14 50.10 91.14
CA ALA A 8 2.79 49.83 90.67
C ALA A 8 1.84 50.91 91.21
N SER A 9 0.88 51.38 90.43
CA SER A 9 -0.36 51.91 91.01
C SER A 9 -1.51 51.86 90.02
N ALA A 10 -2.62 51.39 90.55
CA ALA A 10 -3.93 51.35 89.95
C ALA A 10 -4.62 52.72 89.92
N THR A 11 -5.61 52.80 89.02
CA THR A 11 -6.87 53.59 89.09
C THR A 11 -6.81 55.12 89.16
N VAL A 12 -7.28 55.78 88.10
CA VAL A 12 -8.26 56.89 88.18
C VAL A 12 -9.23 56.78 86.99
N SER A 13 -10.52 56.75 87.31
CA SER A 13 -11.66 56.86 86.40
C SER A 13 -11.81 58.28 85.84
N GLU A 14 -12.23 58.43 84.58
CA GLU A 14 -13.27 59.40 84.24
C GLU A 14 -13.98 59.03 82.92
N THR A 15 -15.29 58.98 83.03
CA THR A 15 -16.30 58.69 82.01
C THR A 15 -16.61 59.92 81.16
N VAL A 16 -16.61 59.83 79.83
CA VAL A 16 -17.60 60.50 78.94
C VAL A 16 -17.72 59.71 77.64
N ALA A 17 -18.97 59.47 77.22
CA ALA A 17 -19.34 58.77 76.01
C ALA A 17 -19.08 59.58 74.73
N GLU A 18 -18.53 58.94 73.71
CA GLU A 18 -18.70 59.32 72.30
C GLU A 18 -18.81 58.02 71.50
N GLU A 19 -19.95 57.81 70.82
CA GLU A 19 -20.12 56.68 69.92
C GLU A 19 -19.18 56.82 68.72
N VAL A 20 -18.30 55.84 68.52
CA VAL A 20 -17.44 55.80 67.33
C VAL A 20 -17.85 54.58 66.49
N SER A 21 -18.46 54.90 65.35
CA SER A 21 -18.82 53.99 64.25
C SER A 21 -17.73 52.95 63.99
N LEU A 22 -18.01 51.69 64.35
CA LEU A 22 -17.08 50.55 64.28
C LEU A 22 -16.76 50.05 62.85
N PHE A 23 -17.17 50.77 61.81
CA PHE A 23 -16.80 50.46 60.43
C PHE A 23 -16.37 51.74 59.72
N SER A 24 -15.10 51.77 59.29
CA SER A 24 -14.59 52.83 58.44
C SER A 24 -15.28 52.79 57.08
N MET A 25 -15.49 53.95 56.44
CA MET A 25 -16.07 54.05 55.09
C MET A 25 -15.30 53.17 54.07
N THR A 26 -14.00 52.98 54.27
CA THR A 26 -13.18 52.06 53.46
C THR A 26 -13.56 50.60 53.63
N ASP A 27 -13.96 50.17 54.84
CA ASP A 27 -14.36 48.78 55.11
C ASP A 27 -15.74 48.46 54.55
N MET A 28 -16.67 49.43 54.57
CA MET A 28 -17.97 49.30 53.90
C MET A 28 -17.84 49.28 52.37
N ILE A 29 -16.90 50.04 51.80
CA ILE A 29 -16.60 49.97 50.36
C ILE A 29 -15.97 48.62 50.01
N LEU A 30 -15.01 48.13 50.81
CA LEU A 30 -14.40 46.82 50.59
C LEU A 30 -15.43 45.68 50.69
N PHE A 31 -16.32 45.74 51.67
CA PHE A 31 -17.40 44.76 51.81
C PHE A 31 -18.38 44.82 50.65
N SER A 32 -18.79 46.01 50.20
CA SER A 32 -19.70 46.14 49.06
C SER A 32 -19.05 45.70 47.74
N LEU A 33 -17.73 45.88 47.59
CA LEU A 33 -16.98 45.42 46.42
C LEU A 33 -16.82 43.90 46.43
N ILE A 34 -16.52 43.30 47.59
CA ILE A 34 -16.46 41.83 47.77
C ILE A 34 -17.82 41.20 47.52
N VAL A 35 -18.89 41.75 48.10
CA VAL A 35 -20.27 41.28 47.87
C VAL A 35 -20.67 41.47 46.41
N GLY A 36 -20.30 42.59 45.78
CA GLY A 36 -20.52 42.86 44.36
C GLY A 36 -19.81 41.87 43.44
N VAL A 37 -18.56 41.50 43.75
CA VAL A 37 -17.81 40.50 42.98
C VAL A 37 -18.36 39.09 43.22
N LEU A 38 -18.76 38.74 44.45
CA LEU A 38 -19.40 37.46 44.76
C LEU A 38 -20.77 37.32 44.11
N SER A 39 -21.58 38.37 44.12
CA SER A 39 -22.89 38.38 43.46
C SER A 39 -22.76 38.43 41.94
N TYR A 40 -21.79 39.15 41.38
CA TYR A 40 -21.45 39.06 39.95
C TYR A 40 -20.96 37.65 39.57
N TRP A 41 -20.09 37.02 40.36
CA TRP A 41 -19.62 35.66 40.11
C TRP A 41 -20.72 34.60 40.26
N LEU A 42 -21.67 34.80 41.18
CA LEU A 42 -22.84 33.92 41.33
C LEU A 42 -23.88 34.13 40.22
N LEU A 43 -24.11 35.37 39.77
CA LEU A 43 -25.11 35.68 38.73
C LEU A 43 -24.57 35.48 37.30
N PHE A 44 -23.26 35.67 37.09
CA PHE A 44 -22.57 35.46 35.80
C PHE A 44 -21.71 34.20 35.76
N ARG A 45 -21.86 33.29 36.73
CA ARG A 45 -21.54 31.87 36.49
C ARG A 45 -22.47 31.43 35.38
N LYS A 46 -21.97 31.51 34.13
CA LYS A 46 -22.52 30.77 33.00
C LYS A 46 -22.82 29.37 33.53
N LYS A 47 -24.11 29.01 33.55
CA LYS A 47 -24.50 27.61 33.67
C LYS A 47 -23.61 26.90 32.64
N LYS A 48 -22.80 25.94 33.11
CA LYS A 48 -22.27 24.95 32.17
C LYS A 48 -23.51 24.40 31.51
N ASP A 49 -23.57 24.52 30.18
CA ASP A 49 -24.57 23.80 29.42
C ASP A 49 -24.49 22.34 29.88
N GLU A 50 -25.55 21.88 30.55
CA GLU A 50 -25.75 20.48 30.84
C GLU A 50 -25.83 19.82 29.48
N ILE A 51 -24.72 19.18 29.08
CA ILE A 51 -24.73 18.24 27.96
C ILE A 51 -25.86 17.27 28.29
N PRO A 52 -26.86 17.09 27.42
CA PRO A 52 -27.92 16.13 27.69
C PRO A 52 -27.26 14.80 28.03
N GLU A 53 -27.63 14.25 29.19
CA GLU A 53 -27.18 12.93 29.62
C GLU A 53 -27.77 11.94 28.62
N PHE A 54 -27.01 11.65 27.56
CA PHE A 54 -27.32 10.56 26.65
C PHE A 54 -27.41 9.30 27.51
N THR A 55 -28.55 8.64 27.46
CA THR A 55 -28.75 7.30 28.01
C THR A 55 -27.49 6.49 27.74
N LYS A 56 -26.80 6.06 28.80
CA LYS A 56 -25.74 5.06 28.69
C LYS A 56 -26.36 3.83 28.07
N ILE A 57 -26.25 3.71 26.75
CA ILE A 57 -26.36 2.44 26.06
C ILE A 57 -25.24 1.61 26.70
N GLN A 58 -25.63 0.58 27.43
CA GLN A 58 -24.70 -0.45 27.89
C GLN A 58 -23.83 -0.86 26.71
N PRO A 59 -22.55 -1.21 26.88
CA PRO A 59 -21.80 -1.80 25.79
C PRO A 59 -22.43 -3.16 25.49
N VAL A 60 -23.45 -3.15 24.64
CA VAL A 60 -23.77 -4.27 23.80
C VAL A 60 -22.58 -4.31 22.86
N THR A 61 -21.78 -5.36 23.01
CA THR A 61 -20.87 -5.81 21.97
C THR A 61 -21.69 -6.09 20.72
N SER A 62 -22.01 -5.05 19.95
CA SER A 62 -22.42 -5.18 18.57
C SER A 62 -21.18 -4.89 17.73
N SER A 63 -20.51 -5.98 17.35
CA SER A 63 -19.72 -6.04 16.13
C SER A 63 -20.40 -5.26 15.02
N VAL A 64 -19.64 -4.51 14.23
CA VAL A 64 -20.11 -3.72 13.07
C VAL A 64 -20.55 -4.64 11.90
N LYS A 65 -21.17 -5.80 12.18
CA LYS A 65 -21.67 -6.77 11.20
C LYS A 65 -23.10 -6.47 10.68
N ASP A 66 -23.74 -5.38 11.12
CA ASP A 66 -25.20 -5.21 10.94
C ASP A 66 -25.66 -4.26 9.81
N SER A 67 -24.78 -3.83 8.88
CA SER A 67 -25.25 -3.09 7.69
C SER A 67 -25.13 -3.94 6.44
N SER A 68 -26.28 -4.39 5.94
CA SER A 68 -26.39 -5.05 4.64
C SER A 68 -25.71 -4.22 3.56
N PHE A 69 -24.88 -4.85 2.72
CA PHE A 69 -24.26 -4.13 1.60
C PHE A 69 -25.31 -3.63 0.60
N VAL A 70 -26.47 -4.30 0.48
CA VAL A 70 -27.57 -3.89 -0.41
C VAL A 70 -28.18 -2.58 0.07
N GLU A 71 -28.45 -2.44 1.37
CA GLU A 71 -28.93 -1.18 1.94
C GLU A 71 -27.93 -0.05 1.77
N LYS A 72 -26.64 -0.36 1.95
CA LYS A 72 -25.55 0.58 1.70
C LYS A 72 -25.51 1.01 0.24
N MET A 73 -25.62 0.08 -0.71
CA MET A 73 -25.70 0.39 -2.14
C MET A 73 -26.90 1.28 -2.47
N LYS A 74 -28.08 1.01 -1.90
CA LYS A 74 -29.28 1.86 -2.07
C LYS A 74 -29.06 3.28 -1.55
N LYS A 75 -28.50 3.42 -0.35
CA LYS A 75 -28.23 4.73 0.28
C LYS A 75 -27.23 5.55 -0.53
N THR A 76 -26.19 4.89 -1.03
CA THR A 76 -25.10 5.50 -1.79
C THR A 76 -25.42 5.70 -3.29
N GLY A 77 -26.54 5.14 -3.75
CA GLY A 77 -26.95 5.12 -5.16
C GLY A 77 -25.97 4.34 -6.04
N ARG A 78 -25.46 3.20 -5.56
CA ARG A 78 -24.57 2.29 -6.30
C ARG A 78 -25.34 1.12 -6.87
N ASN A 79 -24.95 0.72 -8.08
CA ASN A 79 -25.53 -0.42 -8.78
C ASN A 79 -24.49 -1.51 -9.09
N ILE A 80 -23.20 -1.24 -8.93
CA ILE A 80 -22.15 -2.26 -9.07
C ILE A 80 -21.44 -2.46 -7.73
N ILE A 81 -21.27 -3.73 -7.34
CA ILE A 81 -20.39 -4.12 -6.23
C ILE A 81 -19.35 -5.12 -6.73
N VAL A 82 -18.10 -4.94 -6.30
CA VAL A 82 -16.97 -5.80 -6.69
C VAL A 82 -16.33 -6.36 -5.43
N PHE A 83 -16.56 -7.65 -5.18
CA PHE A 83 -15.93 -8.36 -4.07
C PHE A 83 -14.53 -8.84 -4.44
N TYR A 84 -13.60 -8.81 -3.49
CA TYR A 84 -12.26 -9.33 -3.69
C TYR A 84 -11.89 -10.39 -2.65
N GLY A 85 -11.52 -11.59 -3.10
CA GLY A 85 -10.80 -12.57 -2.28
C GLY A 85 -9.30 -12.41 -2.51
N SER A 86 -8.56 -11.86 -1.55
CA SER A 86 -7.15 -11.50 -1.72
C SER A 86 -6.30 -11.74 -0.47
N GLN A 87 -5.17 -12.42 -0.65
CA GLN A 87 -4.15 -12.57 0.40
C GLN A 87 -3.07 -11.48 0.34
N THR A 88 -2.63 -11.12 -0.87
CA THR A 88 -1.50 -10.22 -1.13
C THR A 88 -1.90 -8.91 -1.84
N GLY A 89 -3.21 -8.63 -1.96
CA GLY A 89 -3.74 -7.36 -2.46
C GLY A 89 -3.97 -7.27 -3.97
N THR A 90 -3.52 -8.24 -4.79
CA THR A 90 -3.69 -8.19 -6.25
C THR A 90 -5.17 -8.16 -6.67
N ALA A 91 -6.00 -9.02 -6.09
CA ALA A 91 -7.44 -9.08 -6.39
C ALA A 91 -8.17 -7.83 -5.85
N GLU A 92 -7.73 -7.30 -4.72
CA GLU A 92 -8.22 -6.03 -4.19
C GLU A 92 -7.93 -4.88 -5.17
N GLU A 93 -6.73 -4.82 -5.75
CA GLU A 93 -6.39 -3.80 -6.76
C GLU A 93 -7.29 -3.91 -8.00
N PHE A 94 -7.51 -5.12 -8.51
CA PHE A 94 -8.39 -5.37 -9.66
C PHE A 94 -9.84 -4.97 -9.36
N ALA A 95 -10.37 -5.33 -8.19
CA ALA A 95 -11.71 -4.94 -7.76
C ALA A 95 -11.86 -3.41 -7.67
N ASN A 96 -10.86 -2.72 -7.10
CA ASN A 96 -10.85 -1.27 -7.02
C ASN A 96 -10.83 -0.63 -8.43
N ARG A 97 -10.06 -1.18 -9.38
CA ARG A 97 -10.02 -0.71 -10.78
C ARG A 97 -11.38 -0.84 -11.46
N LEU A 98 -12.04 -2.00 -11.32
CA LEU A 98 -13.38 -2.21 -11.87
C LEU A 98 -14.42 -1.27 -11.23
N SER A 99 -14.36 -1.07 -9.91
CA SER A 99 -15.28 -0.16 -9.25
C SER A 99 -15.15 1.30 -9.74
N LYS A 100 -13.92 1.74 -10.09
CA LYS A 100 -13.65 3.06 -10.68
C LYS A 100 -14.14 3.15 -12.12
N ASP A 101 -13.88 2.12 -12.92
CA ASP A 101 -14.29 2.09 -14.32
C ASP A 101 -15.81 2.19 -14.46
N ALA A 102 -16.59 1.69 -13.49
CA ALA A 102 -18.06 1.83 -13.47
C ALA A 102 -18.54 3.27 -13.72
N HIS A 103 -17.85 4.27 -13.15
CA HIS A 103 -18.21 5.68 -13.34
C HIS A 103 -18.14 6.14 -14.80
N ARG A 104 -17.19 5.60 -15.56
CA ARG A 104 -16.97 5.93 -16.98
C ARG A 104 -18.08 5.38 -17.89
N TYR A 105 -18.85 4.42 -17.40
CA TYR A 105 -19.96 3.80 -18.11
C TYR A 105 -21.33 4.24 -17.56
N GLY A 106 -21.38 5.40 -16.88
CA GLY A 106 -22.61 5.95 -16.32
C GLY A 106 -23.17 5.15 -15.14
N MET A 107 -22.37 4.24 -14.57
CA MET A 107 -22.74 3.40 -13.43
C MET A 107 -21.97 3.84 -12.18
N ARG A 108 -22.33 3.31 -11.01
CA ARG A 108 -21.66 3.62 -9.74
C ARG A 108 -21.26 2.32 -9.06
N GLY A 109 -19.95 2.11 -8.96
CA GLY A 109 -19.33 0.92 -8.41
C GLY A 109 -18.76 1.10 -7.00
N MET A 110 -18.59 0.00 -6.28
CA MET A 110 -17.75 -0.07 -5.08
C MET A 110 -16.99 -1.38 -4.96
N ALA A 111 -15.79 -1.32 -4.40
CA ALA A 111 -15.07 -2.51 -3.98
C ALA A 111 -15.41 -2.83 -2.51
N ALA A 112 -15.55 -4.12 -2.20
CA ALA A 112 -15.93 -4.60 -0.87
C ALA A 112 -15.13 -5.86 -0.49
N ASP A 113 -14.70 -5.94 0.77
CA ASP A 113 -14.15 -7.17 1.34
C ASP A 113 -15.33 -8.10 1.71
N PRO A 114 -15.42 -9.32 1.16
CA PRO A 114 -16.48 -10.25 1.53
C PRO A 114 -16.47 -10.64 3.02
N GLU A 115 -15.34 -10.56 3.74
CA GLU A 115 -15.28 -10.85 5.19
C GLU A 115 -16.12 -9.86 6.03
N GLU A 116 -16.31 -8.63 5.52
CA GLU A 116 -17.03 -7.56 6.23
C GLU A 116 -18.56 -7.64 6.09
N TYR A 117 -19.09 -8.49 5.19
CA TYR A 117 -20.51 -8.54 4.85
C TYR A 117 -21.06 -9.97 4.90
N ASP A 118 -22.37 -10.07 5.13
CA ASP A 118 -23.09 -11.34 4.94
C ASP A 118 -23.51 -11.47 3.47
N LEU A 119 -22.98 -12.47 2.76
CA LEU A 119 -23.32 -12.69 1.34
C LEU A 119 -24.65 -13.40 1.13
N GLY A 120 -25.37 -13.78 2.20
CA GLY A 120 -26.79 -14.10 2.15
C GLY A 120 -27.63 -12.96 1.57
N ASP A 121 -27.19 -11.71 1.72
CA ASP A 121 -27.86 -10.52 1.18
C ASP A 121 -27.85 -10.45 -0.36
N LEU A 122 -27.08 -11.30 -1.06
CA LEU A 122 -27.08 -11.37 -2.53
C LEU A 122 -28.49 -11.59 -3.09
N GLY A 123 -29.36 -12.32 -2.39
CA GLY A 123 -30.75 -12.52 -2.81
C GLY A 123 -31.58 -11.22 -2.87
N SER A 124 -31.16 -10.18 -2.15
CA SER A 124 -31.80 -8.86 -2.15
C SER A 124 -31.18 -7.89 -3.16
N LEU A 125 -30.07 -8.26 -3.82
CA LEU A 125 -29.41 -7.44 -4.82
C LEU A 125 -30.34 -7.02 -5.99
N PRO A 126 -31.27 -7.88 -6.50
CA PRO A 126 -32.19 -7.51 -7.58
C PRO A 126 -33.17 -6.38 -7.24
N GLU A 127 -33.27 -5.98 -5.96
CA GLU A 127 -34.05 -4.82 -5.54
C GLU A 127 -33.44 -3.49 -6.00
N ILE A 128 -32.19 -3.50 -6.46
CA ILE A 128 -31.49 -2.34 -7.02
C ILE A 128 -31.58 -2.42 -8.55
N GLU A 129 -32.01 -1.32 -9.17
CA GLU A 129 -32.08 -1.25 -10.63
C GLU A 129 -30.69 -1.35 -11.26
N ASN A 130 -30.58 -2.13 -12.33
CA ASN A 130 -29.32 -2.36 -13.05
C ASN A 130 -28.17 -2.83 -12.14
N SER A 131 -28.49 -3.68 -11.16
CA SER A 131 -27.52 -4.24 -10.22
C SER A 131 -26.60 -5.30 -10.84
N LEU A 132 -25.31 -5.27 -10.50
CA LEU A 132 -24.32 -6.29 -10.90
C LEU A 132 -23.33 -6.55 -9.75
N ALA A 133 -23.10 -7.83 -9.43
CA ALA A 133 -22.04 -8.26 -8.52
C ALA A 133 -20.86 -8.86 -9.29
N VAL A 134 -19.65 -8.38 -9.05
CA VAL A 134 -18.43 -8.89 -9.67
C VAL A 134 -17.53 -9.49 -8.60
N PHE A 135 -16.88 -10.62 -8.89
CA PHE A 135 -16.02 -11.33 -7.94
C PHE A 135 -14.60 -11.46 -8.51
N CYS A 136 -13.63 -10.81 -7.87
CA CYS A 136 -12.20 -10.99 -8.15
C CYS A 136 -11.62 -11.95 -7.12
N MET A 137 -11.48 -13.24 -7.47
CA MET A 137 -11.19 -14.30 -6.51
C MET A 137 -9.81 -14.92 -6.76
N ALA A 138 -8.86 -14.68 -5.84
CA ALA A 138 -7.60 -15.40 -5.85
C ALA A 138 -7.74 -16.79 -5.21
N THR A 139 -6.99 -17.75 -5.73
CA THR A 139 -6.90 -19.12 -5.19
C THR A 139 -5.57 -19.29 -4.45
N TYR A 140 -5.61 -19.88 -3.25
CA TYR A 140 -4.44 -20.13 -2.40
C TYR A 140 -4.38 -21.59 -1.95
N GLY A 141 -3.31 -21.98 -1.28
CA GLY A 141 -3.12 -23.34 -0.76
C GLY A 141 -3.21 -24.41 -1.86
N GLU A 142 -3.98 -25.46 -1.60
CA GLU A 142 -4.22 -26.56 -2.53
C GLU A 142 -5.58 -26.39 -3.24
N GLY A 143 -5.85 -25.19 -3.73
CA GLY A 143 -7.13 -24.85 -4.36
C GLY A 143 -8.16 -24.22 -3.43
N ASP A 144 -7.73 -23.82 -2.25
CA ASP A 144 -8.52 -23.19 -1.20
C ASP A 144 -8.85 -21.71 -1.52
N PRO A 145 -9.91 -21.15 -0.92
CA PRO A 145 -10.14 -19.72 -0.95
C PRO A 145 -9.02 -18.94 -0.24
N THR A 146 -9.03 -17.62 -0.41
CA THR A 146 -8.24 -16.69 0.42
C THR A 146 -8.87 -16.55 1.79
N ASP A 147 -8.08 -16.18 2.81
CA ASP A 147 -8.57 -16.12 4.20
C ASP A 147 -9.80 -15.22 4.34
N ASN A 148 -9.78 -14.05 3.69
CA ASN A 148 -10.88 -13.09 3.74
C ASN A 148 -12.14 -13.55 2.96
N ALA A 149 -12.04 -14.63 2.17
CA ALA A 149 -13.15 -15.22 1.44
C ALA A 149 -13.59 -16.58 2.01
N GLN A 150 -13.03 -17.03 3.13
CA GLN A 150 -13.34 -18.33 3.72
C GLN A 150 -14.82 -18.42 4.14
N ASP A 151 -15.33 -17.43 4.88
CA ASP A 151 -16.74 -17.37 5.30
C ASP A 151 -17.71 -17.44 4.08
N PHE A 152 -17.34 -16.78 2.98
CA PHE A 152 -18.11 -16.82 1.73
C PHE A 152 -18.07 -18.19 1.05
N TYR A 153 -16.90 -18.83 1.04
CA TYR A 153 -16.73 -20.17 0.49
C TYR A 153 -17.58 -21.19 1.25
N ASP A 154 -17.52 -21.16 2.58
CA ASP A 154 -18.30 -22.04 3.44
C ASP A 154 -19.81 -21.82 3.23
N TRP A 155 -20.24 -20.56 3.13
CA TRP A 155 -21.63 -20.22 2.80
C TRP A 155 -22.08 -20.82 1.45
N LEU A 156 -21.26 -20.72 0.40
CA LEU A 156 -21.57 -21.29 -0.92
C LEU A 156 -21.69 -22.82 -0.93
N GLN A 157 -21.08 -23.51 0.04
CA GLN A 157 -21.17 -24.96 0.18
C GLN A 157 -22.49 -25.41 0.81
N GLU A 158 -23.01 -24.62 1.76
CA GLU A 158 -24.16 -25.00 2.58
C GLU A 158 -25.48 -24.38 2.12
N THR A 159 -25.42 -23.25 1.43
CA THR A 159 -26.59 -22.43 1.08
C THR A 159 -27.52 -23.09 0.05
N ASP A 160 -28.82 -22.88 0.24
CA ASP A 160 -29.89 -23.21 -0.71
C ASP A 160 -30.68 -21.96 -1.16
N VAL A 161 -30.13 -20.77 -0.89
CA VAL A 161 -30.75 -19.49 -1.24
C VAL A 161 -30.90 -19.36 -2.76
N ASP A 162 -32.11 -19.01 -3.20
CA ASP A 162 -32.38 -18.70 -4.60
C ASP A 162 -31.85 -17.30 -4.96
N LEU A 163 -30.87 -17.26 -5.87
CA LEU A 163 -30.27 -16.05 -6.41
C LEU A 163 -30.88 -15.67 -7.78
N SER A 164 -32.09 -16.13 -8.08
CA SER A 164 -32.83 -15.76 -9.28
C SER A 164 -32.89 -14.23 -9.45
N GLY A 165 -32.44 -13.76 -10.62
CA GLY A 165 -32.41 -12.33 -10.96
C GLY A 165 -31.13 -11.61 -10.55
N VAL A 166 -30.25 -12.25 -9.76
CA VAL A 166 -28.90 -11.74 -9.49
C VAL A 166 -28.07 -11.84 -10.76
N LYS A 167 -27.39 -10.75 -11.13
CA LYS A 167 -26.48 -10.69 -12.26
C LYS A 167 -25.05 -10.69 -11.74
N TYR A 168 -24.19 -11.53 -12.30
CA TYR A 168 -22.82 -11.63 -11.83
C TYR A 168 -21.76 -11.80 -12.93
N ALA A 169 -20.51 -11.53 -12.57
CA ALA A 169 -19.33 -11.90 -13.35
C ALA A 169 -18.17 -12.27 -12.41
N VAL A 170 -17.27 -13.15 -12.86
CA VAL A 170 -16.13 -13.62 -12.04
C VAL A 170 -14.83 -13.50 -12.82
N PHE A 171 -13.80 -12.99 -12.15
CA PHE A 171 -12.42 -13.03 -12.60
C PHE A 171 -11.59 -13.80 -11.57
N GLY A 172 -11.11 -14.98 -11.94
CA GLY A 172 -10.22 -15.80 -11.13
C GLY A 172 -8.77 -15.36 -11.28
N LEU A 173 -8.04 -15.31 -10.16
CA LEU A 173 -6.60 -15.15 -10.12
C LEU A 173 -5.96 -16.46 -9.63
N GLY A 174 -5.10 -17.04 -10.45
CA GLY A 174 -4.41 -18.29 -10.13
C GLY A 174 -3.07 -18.39 -10.85
N ASN A 175 -2.44 -19.57 -10.75
CA ASN A 175 -1.16 -19.84 -11.38
C ASN A 175 -1.17 -21.28 -11.93
N LYS A 176 -0.88 -21.46 -13.22
CA LYS A 176 -0.95 -22.78 -13.90
C LYS A 176 0.08 -23.79 -13.40
N THR A 177 1.11 -23.37 -12.67
CA THR A 177 2.09 -24.29 -12.06
C THR A 177 1.52 -25.07 -10.88
N TYR A 178 0.42 -24.60 -10.28
CA TYR A 178 -0.30 -25.31 -9.22
C TYR A 178 -1.28 -26.32 -9.82
N GLU A 179 -1.51 -27.42 -9.08
CA GLU A 179 -2.43 -28.48 -9.50
C GLU A 179 -3.87 -27.95 -9.68
N HIS A 180 -4.30 -27.07 -8.77
CA HIS A 180 -5.65 -26.53 -8.71
C HIS A 180 -5.76 -25.12 -9.30
N PHE A 181 -5.41 -24.99 -10.59
CA PHE A 181 -5.46 -23.70 -11.30
C PHE A 181 -6.85 -23.04 -11.23
N ASN A 182 -6.92 -21.84 -10.61
CA ASN A 182 -8.14 -21.01 -10.50
C ASN A 182 -9.34 -21.73 -9.85
N ALA A 183 -9.08 -22.66 -8.91
CA ALA A 183 -10.13 -23.45 -8.28
C ALA A 183 -11.22 -22.59 -7.62
N MET A 184 -10.84 -21.53 -6.89
CA MET A 184 -11.82 -20.67 -6.21
C MET A 184 -12.67 -19.86 -7.21
N GLY A 185 -12.05 -19.28 -8.24
CA GLY A 185 -12.79 -18.55 -9.29
C GLY A 185 -13.77 -19.45 -10.05
N LYS A 186 -13.34 -20.67 -10.42
CA LYS A 186 -14.21 -21.68 -11.05
C LYS A 186 -15.35 -22.12 -10.14
N TYR A 187 -15.06 -22.29 -8.85
CA TYR A 187 -16.03 -22.71 -7.87
C TYR A 187 -17.13 -21.66 -7.68
N VAL A 188 -16.76 -20.40 -7.45
CA VAL A 188 -17.71 -19.29 -7.29
C VAL A 188 -18.59 -19.12 -8.53
N ASP A 189 -17.99 -19.10 -9.72
CA ASP A 189 -18.74 -18.98 -10.98
C ASP A 189 -19.77 -20.12 -11.15
N LYS A 190 -19.33 -21.37 -10.90
CA LYS A 190 -20.22 -22.53 -10.98
C LYS A 190 -21.33 -22.49 -9.92
N GLN A 191 -21.02 -22.17 -8.68
CA GLN A 191 -22.02 -22.17 -7.59
C GLN A 191 -23.06 -21.06 -7.77
N LEU A 192 -22.65 -19.86 -8.18
CA LEU A 192 -23.60 -18.76 -8.43
C LEU A 192 -24.60 -19.11 -9.55
N GLU A 193 -24.13 -19.75 -10.64
CA GLU A 193 -25.01 -20.25 -11.70
C GLU A 193 -25.98 -21.33 -11.17
N GLN A 194 -25.51 -22.24 -10.31
CA GLN A 194 -26.33 -23.30 -9.72
C GLN A 194 -27.42 -22.76 -8.78
N LEU A 195 -27.14 -21.65 -8.09
CA LEU A 195 -28.09 -20.95 -7.21
C LEU A 195 -29.08 -20.07 -8.00
N GLY A 196 -29.01 -20.04 -9.34
CA GLY A 196 -29.97 -19.34 -10.20
C GLY A 196 -29.54 -17.94 -10.65
N ALA A 197 -28.34 -17.50 -10.31
CA ALA A 197 -27.81 -16.22 -10.77
C ALA A 197 -27.43 -16.27 -12.26
N GLN A 198 -27.57 -15.14 -12.95
CA GLN A 198 -27.25 -15.00 -14.37
C GLN A 198 -25.82 -14.49 -14.57
N ARG A 199 -25.00 -15.30 -15.26
CA ARG A 199 -23.66 -14.90 -15.72
C ARG A 199 -23.78 -13.84 -16.82
N ILE A 200 -23.18 -12.67 -16.64
CA ILE A 200 -23.17 -11.56 -17.61
C ILE A 200 -21.99 -11.64 -18.57
N PHE A 201 -20.84 -12.07 -18.08
CA PHE A 201 -19.61 -12.19 -18.86
C PHE A 201 -18.87 -13.47 -18.48
N GLU A 202 -18.09 -14.01 -19.41
CA GLU A 202 -17.37 -15.27 -19.20
C GLU A 202 -16.39 -15.20 -18.02
N LEU A 203 -16.17 -16.36 -17.37
CA LEU A 203 -15.22 -16.51 -16.30
C LEU A 203 -13.80 -16.15 -16.78
N GLY A 204 -13.21 -15.13 -16.19
CA GLY A 204 -11.82 -14.79 -16.42
C GLY A 204 -10.88 -15.75 -15.69
N MET A 205 -9.80 -16.15 -16.35
CA MET A 205 -8.87 -17.17 -15.88
C MET A 205 -7.44 -16.62 -15.87
N GLY A 206 -7.16 -15.68 -14.96
CA GLY A 206 -5.86 -15.03 -14.87
C GLY A 206 -4.75 -15.98 -14.41
N ASP A 207 -3.59 -15.89 -15.06
CA ASP A 207 -2.43 -16.76 -14.81
C ASP A 207 -1.17 -15.99 -14.43
N ASP A 208 -0.75 -16.15 -13.18
CA ASP A 208 0.46 -15.53 -12.63
C ASP A 208 1.76 -16.20 -13.08
N ASP A 209 1.73 -17.38 -13.71
CA ASP A 209 2.91 -17.96 -14.37
C ASP A 209 3.26 -17.20 -15.67
N GLY A 210 2.25 -16.60 -16.30
CA GLY A 210 2.38 -15.81 -17.51
C GLY A 210 2.42 -14.31 -17.21
N ASN A 211 1.33 -13.61 -17.51
CA ASN A 211 1.16 -12.21 -17.19
C ASN A 211 -0.29 -11.93 -16.75
N LEU A 212 -0.51 -12.08 -15.44
CA LEU A 212 -1.80 -11.84 -14.80
C LEU A 212 -2.39 -10.46 -15.08
N GLU A 213 -1.54 -9.44 -15.27
CA GLU A 213 -1.99 -8.08 -15.59
C GLU A 213 -2.56 -7.99 -17.02
N GLU A 214 -1.91 -8.63 -18.00
CA GLU A 214 -2.41 -8.68 -19.38
C GLU A 214 -3.71 -9.48 -19.48
N ASP A 215 -3.81 -10.61 -18.78
CA ASP A 215 -5.03 -11.41 -18.70
C ASP A 215 -6.20 -10.57 -18.13
N PHE A 216 -5.94 -9.83 -17.06
CA PHE A 216 -6.94 -8.94 -16.45
C PHE A 216 -7.35 -7.80 -17.38
N ILE A 217 -6.40 -7.14 -18.04
CA ILE A 217 -6.71 -6.07 -19.01
C ILE A 217 -7.56 -6.61 -20.16
N THR A 218 -7.18 -7.75 -20.72
CA THR A 218 -7.90 -8.40 -21.84
C THR A 218 -9.33 -8.75 -21.45
N TRP A 219 -9.51 -9.33 -20.26
CA TRP A 219 -10.83 -9.65 -19.72
C TRP A 219 -11.65 -8.38 -19.48
N ARG A 220 -11.05 -7.36 -18.86
CA ARG A 220 -11.71 -6.08 -18.54
C ARG A 220 -12.16 -5.31 -19.78
N GLU A 221 -11.34 -5.30 -20.83
CA GLU A 221 -11.64 -4.62 -22.10
C GLU A 221 -12.86 -5.22 -22.81
N GLN A 222 -13.12 -6.51 -22.62
CA GLN A 222 -14.27 -7.21 -23.19
C GLN A 222 -15.47 -7.22 -22.23
N PHE A 223 -15.21 -7.25 -20.92
CA PHE A 223 -16.21 -7.21 -19.87
C PHE A 223 -17.09 -5.95 -19.95
N TRP A 224 -16.49 -4.76 -20.02
CA TRP A 224 -17.26 -3.51 -20.02
C TRP A 224 -18.22 -3.36 -21.20
N PRO A 225 -17.81 -3.64 -22.46
CA PRO A 225 -18.74 -3.70 -23.59
C PRO A 225 -19.92 -4.65 -23.38
N ALA A 226 -19.69 -5.85 -22.82
CA ALA A 226 -20.76 -6.81 -22.53
C ALA A 226 -21.74 -6.30 -21.47
N VAL A 227 -21.23 -5.63 -20.43
CA VAL A 227 -22.07 -4.97 -19.41
C VAL A 227 -22.90 -3.84 -20.04
N CYS A 228 -22.28 -3.00 -20.88
CA CYS A 228 -22.96 -1.93 -21.59
C CYS A 228 -24.09 -2.44 -22.49
N GLU A 229 -23.86 -3.50 -23.26
CA GLU A 229 -24.87 -4.13 -24.11
C GLU A 229 -26.02 -4.72 -23.29
N HIS A 230 -25.71 -5.39 -22.17
CA HIS A 230 -26.72 -6.04 -21.33
C HIS A 230 -27.62 -5.03 -20.59
N PHE A 231 -27.05 -3.96 -20.05
CA PHE A 231 -27.81 -2.94 -19.29
C PHE A 231 -28.28 -1.77 -20.16
N GLY A 232 -27.89 -1.70 -21.43
CA GLY A 232 -28.25 -0.61 -22.34
C GLY A 232 -27.64 0.73 -21.95
N VAL A 233 -26.44 0.72 -21.38
CA VAL A 233 -25.69 1.92 -20.98
C VAL A 233 -24.57 2.21 -21.98
N GLU A 234 -24.30 3.49 -22.25
CA GLU A 234 -23.21 3.91 -23.13
C GLU A 234 -22.07 4.54 -22.32
N ALA A 235 -20.83 4.38 -22.81
CA ALA A 235 -19.69 5.04 -22.21
C ALA A 235 -19.86 6.57 -22.30
N THR A 236 -19.69 7.28 -21.19
CA THR A 236 -19.90 8.74 -21.14
C THR A 236 -18.81 9.52 -21.87
N GLY A 237 -17.77 8.86 -22.38
CA GLY A 237 -16.66 9.48 -23.12
C GLY A 237 -15.77 10.37 -22.25
N GLU A 238 -16.08 10.51 -20.96
CA GLU A 238 -15.27 11.27 -20.02
C GLU A 238 -14.06 10.44 -19.59
N GLU A 239 -12.94 10.59 -20.29
CA GLU A 239 -11.61 10.27 -19.76
C GLU A 239 -11.23 11.31 -18.69
N SER A 240 -11.95 11.34 -17.58
CA SER A 240 -11.51 12.11 -16.41
C SER A 240 -10.61 11.23 -15.55
N SER A 241 -9.39 11.69 -15.28
CA SER A 241 -8.54 11.12 -14.23
C SER A 241 -9.23 11.43 -12.90
N ILE A 242 -10.04 10.49 -12.40
CA ILE A 242 -10.76 10.66 -11.13
C ILE A 242 -9.83 10.21 -10.03
N ARG A 243 -9.26 11.20 -9.33
CA ARG A 243 -8.53 10.96 -8.08
C ARG A 243 -9.50 10.32 -7.10
N GLN A 244 -9.07 9.26 -6.41
CA GLN A 244 -9.88 8.60 -5.38
C GLN A 244 -9.69 9.24 -4.01
N TYR A 245 -8.53 9.87 -3.78
CA TYR A 245 -8.16 10.41 -2.48
C TYR A 245 -7.81 11.90 -2.60
N GLU A 246 -8.26 12.67 -1.61
CA GLU A 246 -7.89 14.05 -1.38
C GLU A 246 -6.69 14.13 -0.42
N LEU A 247 -5.72 14.99 -0.75
CA LEU A 247 -4.56 15.26 0.09
C LEU A 247 -4.89 16.34 1.13
N VAL A 248 -4.71 16.00 2.41
CA VAL A 248 -4.79 16.94 3.53
C VAL A 248 -3.44 16.98 4.23
N VAL A 249 -2.78 18.14 4.21
CA VAL A 249 -1.48 18.37 4.89
C VAL A 249 -1.74 18.89 6.30
N HIS A 250 -1.06 18.31 7.28
CA HIS A 250 -1.18 18.70 8.69
C HIS A 250 0.07 19.43 9.15
N THR A 251 -0.05 20.70 9.56
CA THR A 251 1.09 21.51 10.03
C THR A 251 1.35 21.40 11.52
N ASP A 252 0.30 21.29 12.32
CA ASP A 252 0.37 21.37 13.79
C ASP A 252 -0.31 20.16 14.47
N LEU A 253 0.00 18.96 13.97
CA LEU A 253 -0.52 17.72 14.56
C LEU A 253 0.40 17.23 15.68
N ASP A 254 -0.20 16.80 16.79
CA ASP A 254 0.51 16.12 17.87
C ASP A 254 1.19 14.84 17.31
N PRO A 255 2.52 14.66 17.46
CA PRO A 255 3.22 13.45 17.02
C PRO A 255 2.65 12.16 17.60
N ALA A 256 1.97 12.21 18.75
CA ALA A 256 1.28 11.05 19.31
C ALA A 256 0.11 10.56 18.46
N LYS A 257 -0.41 11.40 17.55
CA LYS A 257 -1.52 11.10 16.62
C LYS A 257 -1.06 10.74 15.21
N VAL A 258 0.24 10.62 14.99
CA VAL A 258 0.85 10.28 13.70
C VAL A 258 1.26 8.81 13.72
N TYR A 259 0.88 8.07 12.68
CA TYR A 259 1.35 6.71 12.47
C TYR A 259 2.84 6.72 12.09
N ALA A 260 3.59 5.75 12.61
CA ALA A 260 5.05 5.65 12.45
C ALA A 260 5.50 4.32 11.81
N GLY A 261 4.56 3.55 11.25
CA GLY A 261 4.81 2.26 10.57
C GLY A 261 3.90 1.13 11.05
N GLU A 262 3.04 1.38 12.04
CA GLU A 262 2.11 0.37 12.55
C GLU A 262 0.98 0.06 11.56
N MET A 263 0.64 -1.21 11.36
CA MET A 263 -0.35 -1.64 10.35
C MET A 263 -1.81 -1.38 10.74
N GLY A 264 -2.14 -1.59 12.02
CA GLY A 264 -3.52 -1.51 12.50
C GLY A 264 -3.78 -0.26 13.33
N ARG A 265 -3.97 -0.45 14.64
CA ARG A 265 -4.26 0.65 15.56
C ARG A 265 -3.03 1.53 15.79
N LEU A 266 -3.25 2.85 15.82
CA LEU A 266 -2.24 3.83 16.23
C LEU A 266 -1.55 3.43 17.54
N LYS A 267 -0.21 3.49 17.57
CA LYS A 267 0.65 3.08 18.70
C LYS A 267 0.56 1.60 19.07
N SER A 268 0.10 0.71 18.19
CA SER A 268 0.04 -0.73 18.49
C SER A 268 1.43 -1.36 18.64
N TYR A 269 2.44 -0.88 17.90
CA TYR A 269 3.81 -1.38 18.02
C TYR A 269 4.47 -1.01 19.35
N GLU A 270 4.11 0.15 19.92
CA GLU A 270 4.55 0.54 21.26
C GLU A 270 3.72 -0.16 22.35
N ASN A 271 2.40 -0.26 22.16
CA ASN A 271 1.46 -0.83 23.12
C ASN A 271 0.98 -2.21 22.67
N GLN A 272 1.90 -3.16 22.63
CA GLN A 272 1.65 -4.53 22.19
C GLN A 272 0.70 -5.26 23.16
N LYS A 273 -0.45 -5.69 22.64
CA LYS A 273 -1.45 -6.46 23.38
C LYS A 273 -1.94 -7.62 22.53
N PRO A 274 -2.01 -8.84 23.08
CA PRO A 274 -2.57 -10.00 22.38
C PRO A 274 -4.10 -9.86 22.23
N PRO A 275 -4.72 -10.55 21.26
CA PRO A 275 -4.11 -11.47 20.29
C PRO A 275 -3.29 -10.73 19.20
N PHE A 276 -2.29 -11.42 18.64
CA PHE A 276 -1.49 -10.93 17.53
C PHE A 276 -1.86 -11.68 16.26
N ASP A 277 -2.10 -10.95 15.19
CA ASP A 277 -2.55 -11.42 13.88
C ASP A 277 -2.02 -10.48 12.78
N ALA A 278 -2.52 -10.60 11.54
CA ALA A 278 -2.11 -9.74 10.44
C ALA A 278 -2.41 -8.24 10.70
N LYS A 279 -3.51 -7.91 11.37
CA LYS A 279 -3.92 -6.53 11.66
C LYS A 279 -3.18 -5.97 12.89
N ASN A 280 -2.65 -6.83 13.76
CA ASN A 280 -1.87 -6.49 14.95
C ASN A 280 -0.64 -7.41 15.09
N PRO A 281 0.45 -7.19 14.35
CA PRO A 281 1.61 -8.08 14.39
C PRO A 281 2.41 -7.92 15.69
N PHE A 282 3.08 -9.00 16.09
CA PHE A 282 3.98 -9.03 17.24
C PHE A 282 5.40 -8.60 16.87
N LEU A 283 6.00 -7.66 17.62
CA LEU A 283 7.39 -7.24 17.44
C LEU A 283 8.36 -8.22 18.10
N ALA A 284 8.64 -9.32 17.42
CA ALA A 284 9.59 -10.34 17.88
C ALA A 284 11.05 -9.87 17.82
N ALA A 285 11.80 -10.11 18.90
CA ALA A 285 13.22 -9.78 18.93
C ALA A 285 14.03 -10.81 18.12
N VAL A 286 14.92 -10.34 17.23
CA VAL A 286 15.85 -11.20 16.50
C VAL A 286 17.00 -11.59 17.43
N THR A 287 16.97 -12.83 17.93
CA THR A 287 17.98 -13.34 18.88
C THR A 287 19.19 -13.94 18.18
N THR A 288 18.98 -14.56 17.03
CA THR A 288 20.03 -15.13 16.19
C THR A 288 19.84 -14.62 14.76
N ASN A 289 20.93 -14.20 14.12
CA ASN A 289 21.03 -14.00 12.68
C ASN A 289 22.40 -14.46 12.22
N ARG A 290 22.46 -15.64 11.59
CA ARG A 290 23.73 -16.26 11.17
C ARG A 290 23.67 -16.73 9.73
N LYS A 291 24.82 -16.66 9.07
CA LYS A 291 24.99 -17.19 7.72
C LYS A 291 25.00 -18.73 7.74
N LEU A 292 24.20 -19.36 6.90
CA LEU A 292 24.12 -20.81 6.73
C LEU A 292 25.11 -21.33 5.69
N ASN A 293 25.26 -20.62 4.58
CA ASN A 293 26.11 -21.08 3.49
C ASN A 293 27.55 -20.61 3.65
N GLN A 294 28.49 -21.44 3.21
CA GLN A 294 29.93 -21.13 3.27
C GLN A 294 30.38 -20.29 2.06
N GLY A 295 29.79 -20.53 0.88
CA GLY A 295 30.10 -19.81 -0.36
C GLY A 295 29.71 -18.33 -0.33
N THR A 296 30.15 -17.58 -1.34
CA THR A 296 29.92 -16.12 -1.45
C THR A 296 28.89 -15.74 -2.51
N GLU A 297 28.45 -16.69 -3.36
CA GLU A 297 27.53 -16.41 -4.47
C GLU A 297 26.14 -15.96 -4.01
N ARG A 298 25.62 -16.58 -2.95
CA ARG A 298 24.33 -16.26 -2.34
C ARG A 298 24.50 -16.02 -0.85
N HIS A 299 23.53 -15.38 -0.22
CA HIS A 299 23.50 -15.25 1.23
C HIS A 299 22.28 -15.99 1.77
N LEU A 300 22.53 -17.15 2.36
CA LEU A 300 21.52 -17.94 3.06
C LEU A 300 21.67 -17.67 4.56
N MET A 301 20.58 -17.31 5.21
CA MET A 301 20.58 -16.87 6.61
C MET A 301 19.60 -17.70 7.43
N HIS A 302 19.97 -17.91 8.70
CA HIS A 302 19.14 -18.50 9.76
C HIS A 302 18.84 -17.43 10.79
N LEU A 303 17.55 -17.18 11.01
CA LEU A 303 17.04 -16.23 11.98
C LEU A 303 16.28 -16.96 13.09
N GLU A 304 16.44 -16.49 14.32
CA GLU A 304 15.60 -16.91 15.45
C GLU A 304 14.85 -15.71 15.99
N LEU A 305 13.52 -15.80 15.98
CA LEU A 305 12.61 -14.78 16.49
C LEU A 305 12.10 -15.21 17.87
N ASP A 306 12.33 -14.38 18.88
CA ASP A 306 11.80 -14.59 20.22
C ASP A 306 10.35 -14.13 20.30
N ILE A 307 9.46 -15.06 20.61
CA ILE A 307 8.02 -14.85 20.75
C ILE A 307 7.56 -15.06 22.20
N SER A 308 8.47 -15.03 23.17
CA SER A 308 8.15 -15.06 24.59
C SER A 308 7.13 -13.98 24.95
N ASP A 309 6.20 -14.29 25.87
CA ASP A 309 5.11 -13.42 26.33
C ASP A 309 4.07 -12.98 25.28
N SER A 310 4.26 -13.31 24.00
CA SER A 310 3.31 -12.99 22.93
C SER A 310 2.00 -13.78 23.01
N LYS A 311 2.02 -14.96 23.66
CA LYS A 311 0.96 -15.98 23.65
C LYS A 311 0.68 -16.59 22.27
N LEU A 312 1.52 -16.32 21.27
CA LEU A 312 1.44 -16.98 19.97
C LEU A 312 1.66 -18.49 20.13
N ARG A 313 0.99 -19.26 19.28
CA ARG A 313 1.11 -20.70 19.18
C ARG A 313 1.36 -21.03 17.71
N TYR A 314 2.25 -21.97 17.47
CA TYR A 314 2.54 -22.47 16.13
C TYR A 314 3.00 -23.93 16.25
N GLU A 315 2.85 -24.67 15.17
CA GLU A 315 3.31 -26.04 14.98
C GLU A 315 4.33 -26.10 13.83
N SER A 316 5.04 -27.22 13.73
CA SER A 316 5.97 -27.43 12.61
C SER A 316 5.20 -27.61 11.30
N GLY A 317 5.48 -26.73 10.34
CA GLY A 317 4.74 -26.67 9.07
C GLY A 317 3.94 -25.38 8.92
N ASP A 318 3.69 -24.66 10.02
CA ASP A 318 3.09 -23.34 9.98
C ASP A 318 4.04 -22.31 9.35
N HIS A 319 3.43 -21.25 8.82
CA HIS A 319 4.14 -20.15 8.20
C HIS A 319 4.21 -18.95 9.14
N VAL A 320 5.29 -18.18 9.03
CA VAL A 320 5.43 -16.88 9.69
C VAL A 320 5.42 -15.78 8.64
N ALA A 321 4.48 -14.85 8.77
CA ALA A 321 4.43 -13.63 7.95
C ALA A 321 5.23 -12.52 8.65
N VAL A 322 5.94 -11.71 7.85
CA VAL A 322 6.75 -10.58 8.35
C VAL A 322 6.44 -9.36 7.51
N TYR A 323 6.18 -8.22 8.16
CA TYR A 323 6.09 -6.92 7.51
C TYR A 323 7.49 -6.30 7.38
N PRO A 324 8.05 -6.17 6.16
CA PRO A 324 9.38 -5.61 5.95
C PRO A 324 9.35 -4.07 5.94
N ALA A 325 10.53 -3.48 5.87
CA ALA A 325 10.72 -2.06 5.59
C ALA A 325 11.58 -1.90 4.32
N ASN A 326 11.20 -0.97 3.44
CA ASN A 326 11.98 -0.64 2.25
C ASN A 326 13.36 -0.04 2.62
N ASP A 327 14.32 -0.13 1.70
CA ASP A 327 15.64 0.51 1.84
C ASP A 327 15.47 2.03 1.95
N SER A 328 15.95 2.61 3.06
CA SER A 328 15.89 4.05 3.31
C SER A 328 16.65 4.88 2.26
N THR A 329 17.64 4.29 1.60
CA THR A 329 18.37 4.90 0.49
C THR A 329 17.43 5.09 -0.70
N LEU A 330 16.66 4.06 -1.06
CA LEU A 330 15.71 4.10 -2.16
C LEU A 330 14.59 5.11 -1.89
N VAL A 331 14.06 5.12 -0.66
CA VAL A 331 13.04 6.08 -0.23
C VAL A 331 13.56 7.52 -0.34
N SER A 332 14.80 7.77 0.10
CA SER A 332 15.40 9.11 0.03
C SER A 332 15.63 9.55 -1.43
N GLN A 333 16.11 8.64 -2.29
CA GLN A 333 16.27 8.91 -3.72
C GLN A 333 14.95 9.24 -4.42
N LEU A 334 13.86 8.57 -4.05
CA LEU A 334 12.52 8.89 -4.54
C LEU A 334 12.07 10.30 -4.11
N GLY A 335 12.32 10.69 -2.86
CA GLY A 335 12.03 12.06 -2.41
C GLY A 335 12.83 13.12 -3.15
N GLU A 336 14.13 12.88 -3.34
CA GLU A 336 15.03 13.78 -4.06
C GLU A 336 14.62 13.98 -5.52
N ILE A 337 14.31 12.89 -6.24
CA ILE A 337 13.95 12.98 -7.66
C ILE A 337 12.58 13.61 -7.90
N LEU A 338 11.65 13.44 -6.94
CA LEU A 338 10.33 14.09 -6.98
C LEU A 338 10.37 15.52 -6.44
N GLY A 339 11.48 15.96 -5.82
CA GLY A 339 11.61 17.28 -5.22
C GLY A 339 10.64 17.53 -4.07
N ALA A 340 10.28 16.48 -3.31
CA ALA A 340 9.29 16.53 -2.24
C ALA A 340 9.94 16.41 -0.86
N ASP A 341 9.43 17.15 0.12
CA ASP A 341 9.79 16.96 1.52
C ASP A 341 9.07 15.72 2.09
N LEU A 342 9.85 14.67 2.38
CA LEU A 342 9.33 13.39 2.81
C LEU A 342 8.81 13.40 4.27
N ASP A 343 9.21 14.40 5.07
CA ASP A 343 8.86 14.46 6.49
C ASP A 343 7.55 15.23 6.74
N VAL A 344 6.91 15.73 5.67
CA VAL A 344 5.57 16.33 5.70
C VAL A 344 4.54 15.29 6.16
N VAL A 345 3.80 15.63 7.22
CA VAL A 345 2.69 14.82 7.73
C VAL A 345 1.41 15.13 6.95
N MET A 346 0.79 14.09 6.43
CA MET A 346 -0.39 14.20 5.57
C MET A 346 -1.40 13.08 5.81
N SER A 347 -2.57 13.23 5.21
CA SER A 347 -3.58 12.19 5.10
C SER A 347 -4.15 12.17 3.69
N LEU A 348 -4.44 10.98 3.21
CA LEU A 348 -5.15 10.76 1.96
C LEU A 348 -6.56 10.29 2.32
N ASN A 349 -7.53 11.20 2.22
CA ASN A 349 -8.92 10.93 2.59
C ASN A 349 -9.69 10.49 1.34
N ASN A 350 -10.40 9.37 1.42
CA ASN A 350 -11.20 8.91 0.30
C ASN A 350 -12.32 9.92 0.02
N LEU A 351 -12.41 10.37 -1.24
CA LEU A 351 -13.46 11.29 -1.69
C LEU A 351 -14.84 10.62 -1.65
N ASP A 352 -14.86 9.30 -1.66
CA ASP A 352 -16.04 8.51 -1.33
C ASP A 352 -16.23 8.45 0.20
N GLU A 353 -16.99 9.41 0.73
CA GLU A 353 -17.33 9.50 2.17
C GLU A 353 -18.04 8.25 2.71
N GLU A 354 -18.66 7.44 1.85
CA GLU A 354 -19.45 6.27 2.24
C GLU A 354 -18.64 4.95 2.16
N SER A 355 -17.42 4.99 1.60
CA SER A 355 -16.49 3.86 1.64
C SER A 355 -16.04 3.55 3.06
N ASN A 356 -15.90 2.26 3.40
CA ASN A 356 -15.27 1.84 4.66
C ASN A 356 -13.76 2.12 4.63
N LYS A 357 -13.15 2.05 3.44
CA LYS A 357 -11.73 2.34 3.21
C LYS A 357 -11.51 3.84 3.15
N LYS A 358 -11.37 4.47 4.33
CA LYS A 358 -11.17 5.92 4.48
C LYS A 358 -9.83 6.41 3.97
N HIS A 359 -8.81 5.56 4.02
CA HIS A 359 -7.44 5.89 3.64
C HIS A 359 -6.82 4.74 2.85
N PRO A 360 -5.83 5.00 1.98
CA PRO A 360 -5.13 3.95 1.25
C PRO A 360 -4.20 3.12 2.15
N PHE A 361 -3.73 3.72 3.26
CA PHE A 361 -2.86 3.14 4.29
C PHE A 361 -3.07 3.93 5.60
N PRO A 362 -2.52 3.48 6.75
CA PRO A 362 -2.70 4.17 8.04
C PRO A 362 -2.31 5.66 7.98
N CYS A 363 -3.28 6.53 8.27
CA CYS A 363 -3.17 8.00 8.23
C CYS A 363 -3.69 8.61 9.55
N PRO A 364 -3.18 9.78 10.00
CA PRO A 364 -2.14 10.61 9.37
C PRO A 364 -0.72 10.03 9.49
N THR A 365 0.11 10.23 8.47
CA THR A 365 1.50 9.72 8.40
C THR A 365 2.38 10.63 7.53
N SER A 366 3.70 10.53 7.65
CA SER A 366 4.62 11.20 6.73
C SER A 366 4.79 10.43 5.42
N TYR A 367 5.19 11.11 4.33
CA TYR A 367 5.53 10.44 3.07
C TYR A 367 6.67 9.44 3.26
N ARG A 368 7.69 9.76 4.08
CA ARG A 368 8.80 8.86 4.41
C ARG A 368 8.28 7.57 5.01
N THR A 369 7.40 7.67 6.00
CA THR A 369 6.82 6.50 6.68
C THR A 369 5.99 5.66 5.72
N ALA A 370 5.15 6.30 4.88
CA ALA A 370 4.35 5.60 3.90
C ALA A 370 5.21 4.83 2.86
N LEU A 371 6.23 5.47 2.30
CA LEU A 371 7.16 4.85 1.35
C LEU A 371 8.04 3.77 1.99
N THR A 372 8.28 3.84 3.31
CA THR A 372 9.12 2.86 4.01
C THR A 372 8.35 1.60 4.38
N TYR A 373 7.10 1.73 4.86
CA TYR A 373 6.38 0.62 5.49
C TYR A 373 5.09 0.19 4.79
N TYR A 374 4.43 1.08 4.04
CA TYR A 374 3.07 0.82 3.54
C TYR A 374 2.96 0.61 2.04
N LEU A 375 3.98 1.01 1.29
CA LEU A 375 3.95 1.00 -0.18
C LEU A 375 5.01 0.08 -0.74
N ASP A 376 4.65 -0.62 -1.81
CA ASP A 376 5.60 -1.31 -2.66
C ASP A 376 6.18 -0.33 -3.68
N ILE A 377 7.50 -0.15 -3.60
CA ILE A 377 8.28 0.71 -4.49
C ILE A 377 9.36 -0.08 -5.23
N THR A 378 9.29 -1.42 -5.19
CA THR A 378 10.31 -2.33 -5.71
C THR A 378 9.81 -3.18 -6.86
N ASN A 379 8.54 -3.59 -6.82
CA ASN A 379 7.96 -4.34 -7.92
C ASN A 379 7.66 -3.45 -9.14
N PRO A 380 7.63 -4.03 -10.36
CA PRO A 380 7.28 -3.28 -11.56
C PRO A 380 5.91 -2.61 -11.43
N PRO A 381 5.79 -1.30 -11.74
CA PRO A 381 4.50 -0.61 -11.69
C PRO A 381 3.47 -1.22 -12.63
N ARG A 382 2.21 -1.27 -12.19
CA ARG A 382 1.09 -1.75 -12.99
C ARG A 382 0.70 -0.73 -14.09
N THR A 383 -0.01 -1.20 -15.12
CA THR A 383 -0.35 -0.40 -16.31
C THR A 383 -1.18 0.85 -16.00
N ASN A 384 -2.14 0.73 -15.08
CA ASN A 384 -2.94 1.83 -14.54
C ASN A 384 -2.08 2.93 -13.90
N VAL A 385 -1.04 2.55 -13.15
CA VAL A 385 -0.12 3.52 -12.54
C VAL A 385 0.63 4.29 -13.62
N LEU A 386 1.13 3.59 -14.65
CA LEU A 386 1.82 4.24 -15.78
C LEU A 386 0.88 5.18 -16.57
N TYR A 387 -0.36 4.76 -16.81
CA TYR A 387 -1.38 5.58 -17.48
C TYR A 387 -1.64 6.88 -16.71
N GLU A 388 -1.86 6.80 -15.41
CA GLU A 388 -2.12 7.96 -14.55
C GLU A 388 -0.88 8.85 -14.38
N LEU A 389 0.33 8.28 -14.46
CA LEU A 389 1.58 9.05 -14.43
C LEU A 389 1.87 9.78 -15.74
N ALA A 390 1.33 9.30 -16.87
CA ALA A 390 1.59 9.88 -18.19
C ALA A 390 1.19 11.36 -18.30
N GLN A 391 0.20 11.82 -17.52
CA GLN A 391 -0.21 13.23 -17.52
C GLN A 391 0.82 14.17 -16.87
N TYR A 392 1.77 13.63 -16.09
CA TYR A 392 2.82 14.42 -15.42
C TYR A 392 4.14 14.43 -16.20
N ALA A 393 4.24 13.66 -17.29
CA ALA A 393 5.40 13.70 -18.17
C ALA A 393 5.42 15.01 -18.96
N SER A 394 6.50 15.79 -18.83
CA SER A 394 6.64 17.08 -19.51
C SER A 394 7.00 16.94 -20.99
N GLU A 395 7.70 15.86 -21.34
CA GLU A 395 8.11 15.55 -22.70
C GLU A 395 7.03 14.71 -23.40
N PRO A 396 6.48 15.16 -24.56
CA PRO A 396 5.41 14.44 -25.24
C PRO A 396 5.77 13.00 -25.64
N SER A 397 7.04 12.75 -25.98
CA SER A 397 7.50 11.40 -26.35
C SER A 397 7.45 10.42 -25.18
N GLU A 398 7.80 10.86 -23.97
CA GLU A 398 7.71 10.06 -22.74
C GLU A 398 6.25 9.84 -22.34
N GLN A 399 5.42 10.87 -22.47
CA GLN A 399 3.97 10.78 -22.24
C GLN A 399 3.30 9.74 -23.15
N GLU A 400 3.60 9.77 -24.45
CA GLU A 400 3.08 8.80 -25.42
C GLU A 400 3.59 7.39 -25.12
N GLN A 401 4.86 7.26 -24.71
CA GLN A 401 5.43 5.98 -24.31
C GLN A 401 4.73 5.40 -23.08
N LEU A 402 4.48 6.19 -22.03
CA LEU A 402 3.75 5.76 -20.83
C LEU A 402 2.32 5.32 -21.17
N ARG A 403 1.62 6.05 -22.03
CA ARG A 403 0.28 5.66 -22.52
C ARG A 403 0.31 4.38 -23.34
N LYS A 404 1.33 4.21 -24.19
CA LYS A 404 1.50 3.00 -25.00
C LYS A 404 1.80 1.77 -24.14
N MET A 405 2.60 1.92 -23.07
CA MET A 405 2.85 0.84 -22.11
C MET A 405 1.60 0.47 -21.30
N ALA A 406 0.61 1.35 -21.21
CA ALA A 406 -0.67 1.06 -20.59
C ALA A 406 -1.70 0.40 -21.55
N SER A 407 -1.39 0.29 -22.84
CA SER A 407 -2.24 -0.34 -23.86
C SER A 407 -1.96 -1.83 -23.98
N SER A 408 -3.01 -2.65 -24.13
CA SER A 408 -2.94 -4.08 -24.37
C SER A 408 -2.22 -4.47 -25.68
N SER A 409 -2.10 -3.53 -26.64
CA SER A 409 -1.59 -3.78 -28.00
C SER A 409 -0.10 -3.42 -28.22
N GLY A 410 0.60 -2.89 -27.22
CA GLY A 410 1.99 -2.48 -27.36
C GLY A 410 2.99 -3.60 -27.04
N GLU A 411 3.78 -4.07 -28.02
CA GLU A 411 4.87 -5.06 -27.87
C GLU A 411 5.97 -4.72 -26.83
N VAL A 412 5.85 -3.63 -26.08
CA VAL A 412 6.81 -3.24 -25.04
C VAL A 412 6.43 -3.94 -23.74
N ARG A 413 6.99 -5.13 -23.51
CA ARG A 413 6.82 -5.89 -22.26
C ARG A 413 7.15 -5.02 -21.04
N LEU A 414 6.22 -4.95 -20.08
CA LEU A 414 6.40 -4.30 -18.77
C LEU A 414 7.61 -4.83 -17.99
N SER A 415 8.10 -6.03 -18.31
CA SER A 415 9.26 -6.67 -17.67
C SER A 415 10.56 -5.86 -17.74
N SER A 416 10.60 -4.74 -18.48
CA SER A 416 11.78 -3.90 -18.66
C SER A 416 11.77 -2.59 -17.86
N VAL A 417 10.65 -2.22 -17.23
CA VAL A 417 10.54 -0.96 -16.46
C VAL A 417 10.82 -1.25 -14.99
N THR A 418 12.04 -0.98 -14.56
CA THR A 418 12.43 -0.98 -13.14
C THR A 418 12.87 0.41 -12.74
N PHE A 419 12.51 0.86 -11.52
CA PHE A 419 13.09 2.05 -10.91
C PHE A 419 14.59 1.80 -10.67
N ARG A 420 15.43 2.14 -11.66
CA ARG A 420 16.88 2.12 -11.48
C ARG A 420 17.33 3.48 -10.94
N ALA A 421 17.48 3.57 -9.63
CA ALA A 421 18.29 4.63 -9.05
C ALA A 421 19.76 4.38 -9.42
N HIS A 422 20.32 5.21 -10.30
CA HIS A 422 21.72 5.09 -10.68
C HIS A 422 22.62 5.34 -9.46
N ARG A 423 23.36 4.32 -9.01
CA ARG A 423 24.55 4.52 -8.17
C ARG A 423 25.60 5.23 -9.00
N ALA A 424 25.74 6.54 -8.83
CA ALA A 424 26.92 7.26 -9.30
C ALA A 424 28.11 6.90 -8.40
N HIS A 425 28.77 5.77 -8.67
CA HIS A 425 30.10 5.51 -8.11
C HIS A 425 31.11 6.41 -8.81
N ASN A 426 31.43 7.52 -8.15
CA ASN A 426 32.51 8.41 -8.52
C ASN A 426 33.84 7.64 -8.38
N THR A 427 34.37 7.14 -9.49
CA THR A 427 35.71 6.55 -9.55
C THR A 427 36.49 7.29 -10.64
N PRO A 428 37.62 7.96 -10.32
CA PRO A 428 38.35 8.74 -11.31
C PRO A 428 39.21 7.80 -12.15
N GLY A 429 38.95 7.72 -13.45
CA GLY A 429 39.85 6.98 -14.34
C GLY A 429 39.36 6.72 -15.75
N ARG A 430 39.84 7.57 -16.67
CA ARG A 430 40.13 7.24 -18.08
C ARG A 430 38.93 7.24 -19.05
N ALA A 431 38.63 8.44 -19.52
CA ALA A 431 37.95 8.66 -20.80
C ALA A 431 38.69 7.95 -21.95
N LYS A 432 37.95 7.23 -22.78
CA LYS A 432 38.31 6.99 -24.18
C LYS A 432 37.13 7.44 -25.03
N GLU A 433 37.35 8.52 -25.76
CA GLU A 433 36.52 8.98 -26.86
C GLU A 433 36.44 7.91 -27.94
N THR A 434 35.24 7.67 -28.47
CA THR A 434 35.04 7.15 -29.82
C THR A 434 33.86 7.88 -30.43
N LEU A 435 34.18 8.74 -31.40
CA LEU A 435 33.24 9.45 -32.29
C LEU A 435 32.59 8.47 -33.30
N PRO A 436 31.41 8.81 -33.86
CA PRO A 436 30.62 7.92 -34.71
C PRO A 436 31.00 8.02 -36.19
N GLU A 437 30.95 6.90 -36.93
CA GLU A 437 30.98 6.92 -38.41
C GLU A 437 29.55 6.82 -38.97
N GLU A 438 29.18 7.83 -39.75
CA GLU A 438 28.08 7.80 -40.71
C GLU A 438 28.51 7.05 -41.97
N GLY A 439 27.67 6.12 -42.44
CA GLY A 439 27.81 5.49 -43.75
C GLY A 439 26.93 6.15 -44.81
N SER A 440 27.41 6.18 -46.06
CA SER A 440 26.69 6.00 -47.35
C SER A 440 27.45 6.68 -48.51
N PRO A 441 27.24 6.31 -49.79
CA PRO A 441 27.02 5.01 -50.39
C PRO A 441 27.99 4.73 -51.58
N LEU A 442 27.87 3.51 -52.14
CA LEU A 442 28.64 2.92 -53.24
C LEU A 442 28.49 3.63 -54.60
N LEU A 443 29.60 3.76 -55.36
CA LEU A 443 29.83 3.38 -56.79
C LEU A 443 31.06 4.11 -57.40
N PRO A 444 31.71 3.62 -58.49
CA PRO A 444 33.09 3.19 -58.36
C PRO A 444 34.07 3.84 -59.36
N GLN A 445 35.33 3.42 -59.21
CA GLN A 445 36.40 3.36 -60.21
C GLN A 445 37.29 4.61 -60.47
N HIS A 446 38.57 4.34 -60.18
CA HIS A 446 39.78 4.67 -60.94
C HIS A 446 40.56 5.98 -60.70
N ARG A 447 41.84 5.70 -60.39
CA ARG A 447 43.07 6.45 -60.72
C ARG A 447 43.41 7.68 -59.87
N GLY A 448 44.40 7.47 -59.00
CA GLY A 448 45.75 7.94 -59.32
C GLY A 448 46.23 9.21 -58.62
N GLN A 449 47.22 9.01 -57.74
CA GLN A 449 48.37 9.88 -57.46
C GLN A 449 48.17 11.20 -56.71
N LYS A 450 48.55 11.14 -55.42
CA LYS A 450 49.67 11.88 -54.76
C LYS A 450 49.62 13.42 -54.65
N PRO A 451 50.32 13.97 -53.62
CA PRO A 451 49.81 15.02 -52.74
C PRO A 451 50.62 16.31 -52.83
N LEU A 452 50.30 17.29 -51.98
CA LEU A 452 51.08 18.43 -51.44
C LEU A 452 50.03 19.43 -50.91
N SER A 453 50.17 20.29 -49.90
CA SER A 453 51.12 20.57 -48.81
C SER A 453 50.62 21.87 -48.16
N GLY A 454 50.92 22.11 -46.87
CA GLY A 454 50.83 23.43 -46.22
C GLY A 454 49.86 23.45 -45.04
N GLN A 455 50.29 23.34 -43.77
CA GLN A 455 50.88 24.43 -42.96
C GLN A 455 50.15 25.77 -43.14
N GLY A 456 49.59 26.44 -42.15
CA GLY A 456 49.55 26.27 -40.70
C GLY A 456 49.02 27.58 -40.09
N GLY A 457 48.69 27.58 -38.79
CA GLY A 457 48.68 28.81 -37.99
C GLY A 457 47.43 29.13 -37.17
N LEU A 458 47.50 28.79 -35.88
CA LEU A 458 47.19 29.62 -34.71
C LEU A 458 45.78 30.25 -34.54
N ARG A 459 45.01 29.75 -33.56
CA ARG A 459 44.63 30.46 -32.31
C ARG A 459 43.61 29.65 -31.49
N GLU A 460 43.84 29.61 -30.18
CA GLU A 460 42.93 29.20 -29.08
C GLU A 460 43.02 30.30 -28.00
N PRO A 461 42.15 30.34 -26.98
CA PRO A 461 40.70 30.14 -26.97
C PRO A 461 39.97 31.24 -26.14
N GLY A 462 38.64 31.20 -26.03
CA GLY A 462 37.93 32.09 -25.10
C GLY A 462 36.41 31.88 -24.99
N GLY A 463 36.01 31.02 -24.04
CA GLY A 463 34.88 31.24 -23.11
C GLY A 463 33.45 31.03 -23.61
N GLN A 464 32.90 29.82 -23.38
CA GLN A 464 31.46 29.54 -23.32
C GLN A 464 31.04 29.30 -21.87
N GLY A 465 29.90 29.90 -21.48
CA GLY A 465 29.33 29.80 -20.15
C GLY A 465 28.52 28.51 -19.96
N ASP A 466 28.67 27.93 -18.78
CA ASP A 466 27.92 26.78 -18.29
C ASP A 466 26.46 27.14 -17.99
N THR A 467 25.52 26.37 -18.53
CA THR A 467 24.17 26.24 -17.97
C THR A 467 24.03 24.83 -17.42
N ALA A 468 23.92 24.74 -16.09
CA ALA A 468 23.76 23.49 -15.35
C ALA A 468 22.34 22.94 -15.57
N GLY A 469 22.22 21.79 -16.23
CA GLY A 469 21.00 21.00 -16.28
C GLY A 469 20.82 20.21 -14.99
N GLY A 470 19.63 20.34 -14.37
CA GLY A 470 19.23 19.55 -13.21
C GLY A 470 19.03 18.06 -13.54
N PRO A 471 18.92 17.18 -12.52
CA PRO A 471 18.84 15.74 -12.71
C PRO A 471 17.55 15.35 -13.45
N ARG A 472 17.68 14.49 -14.46
CA ARG A 472 16.59 13.92 -15.25
C ARG A 472 16.22 12.53 -14.73
N LEU A 473 14.93 12.26 -14.53
CA LEU A 473 14.40 10.91 -14.38
C LEU A 473 14.45 10.23 -15.75
N ILE A 474 15.43 9.36 -15.99
CA ILE A 474 15.52 8.60 -17.25
C ILE A 474 15.03 7.18 -16.99
N LEU A 475 13.84 6.86 -17.50
CA LEU A 475 13.37 5.49 -17.66
C LEU A 475 14.22 4.82 -18.76
N SER A 476 15.18 3.99 -18.37
CA SER A 476 16.06 3.32 -19.33
C SER A 476 15.41 2.05 -19.88
N CYS A 477 14.95 2.11 -21.14
CA CYS A 477 14.61 0.92 -21.92
C CYS A 477 15.89 0.22 -22.40
N SER A 478 16.13 -1.01 -21.94
CA SER A 478 17.19 -1.84 -22.51
C SER A 478 16.66 -2.51 -23.80
N HIS A 479 17.11 -2.05 -24.97
CA HIS A 479 16.81 -2.71 -26.25
C HIS A 479 17.48 -4.09 -26.30
N ALA A 480 16.69 -5.15 -26.44
CA ALA A 480 17.20 -6.46 -26.84
C ALA A 480 17.40 -6.47 -28.37
N CYS A 481 18.65 -6.62 -28.81
CA CYS A 481 18.97 -6.87 -30.22
C CYS A 481 18.31 -8.18 -30.68
N LEU A 482 17.41 -8.08 -31.65
CA LEU A 482 16.88 -9.21 -32.41
C LEU A 482 18.01 -9.89 -33.18
N ARG A 483 18.21 -11.19 -32.95
CA ARG A 483 19.09 -12.05 -33.75
C ARG A 483 18.22 -13.08 -34.46
N GLU A 484 18.19 -13.03 -35.78
CA GLU A 484 17.43 -14.00 -36.60
C GLU A 484 17.97 -15.44 -36.48
N PRO A 485 17.12 -16.47 -36.64
CA PRO A 485 17.51 -17.86 -36.45
C PRO A 485 18.13 -18.45 -37.72
N GLY A 486 19.42 -18.78 -37.65
CA GLY A 486 20.09 -19.70 -38.58
C GLY A 486 20.13 -21.10 -37.98
N GLY A 487 19.68 -22.11 -38.73
CA GLY A 487 19.36 -23.44 -38.23
C GLY A 487 20.49 -24.49 -38.14
N GLN A 488 20.02 -25.67 -37.71
CA GLN A 488 20.57 -27.04 -37.77
C GLN A 488 21.73 -27.45 -36.84
N GLY A 489 21.48 -28.50 -36.05
CA GLY A 489 22.49 -29.36 -35.43
C GLY A 489 21.95 -30.20 -34.27
N ASP A 490 21.54 -31.44 -34.56
CA ASP A 490 21.19 -32.48 -33.58
C ASP A 490 22.30 -32.74 -32.55
N THR A 491 21.94 -32.95 -31.28
CA THR A 491 22.36 -34.14 -30.49
C THR A 491 21.67 -34.20 -29.13
N ALA A 492 21.39 -35.44 -28.73
CA ALA A 492 20.57 -35.87 -27.62
C ALA A 492 21.06 -35.43 -26.22
N GLY A 493 20.11 -35.02 -25.38
CA GLY A 493 20.24 -34.91 -23.92
C GLY A 493 18.85 -34.80 -23.30
N GLY A 494 18.40 -35.84 -22.60
CA GLY A 494 17.05 -35.92 -22.02
C GLY A 494 16.74 -34.83 -20.98
N PRO A 495 15.46 -34.60 -20.65
CA PRO A 495 15.06 -33.51 -19.78
C PRO A 495 15.56 -33.75 -18.35
N ARG A 496 16.44 -32.86 -17.86
CA ARG A 496 16.67 -32.67 -16.42
C ARG A 496 15.64 -31.67 -15.92
N LEU A 497 14.64 -32.20 -15.21
CA LEU A 497 13.71 -31.43 -14.41
C LEU A 497 14.52 -30.75 -13.28
N ILE A 498 14.69 -29.43 -13.34
CA ILE A 498 15.15 -28.65 -12.18
C ILE A 498 13.88 -28.13 -11.52
N LEU A 499 13.40 -28.88 -10.53
CA LEU A 499 12.35 -28.43 -9.61
C LEU A 499 12.92 -27.31 -8.73
N SER A 500 12.45 -26.09 -8.94
CA SER A 500 12.62 -24.98 -8.00
C SER A 500 11.47 -25.04 -6.99
N CYS A 501 11.60 -25.87 -5.96
CA CYS A 501 10.73 -25.83 -4.78
C CYS A 501 11.31 -24.86 -3.75
N SER A 502 10.60 -23.77 -3.48
CA SER A 502 10.79 -22.97 -2.27
C SER A 502 10.14 -23.70 -1.09
N HIS A 503 10.78 -24.77 -0.60
CA HIS A 503 10.38 -25.42 0.65
C HIS A 503 11.27 -24.99 1.80
N ALA A 504 10.67 -24.38 2.83
CA ALA A 504 11.23 -24.39 4.18
C ALA A 504 11.03 -25.79 4.76
N CYS A 505 12.13 -26.47 5.10
CA CYS A 505 12.09 -27.78 5.75
C CYS A 505 12.77 -27.63 7.11
N LEU A 506 11.99 -27.73 8.20
CA LEU A 506 12.50 -27.73 9.56
C LEU A 506 13.15 -29.09 9.84
N ARG A 507 14.42 -29.09 10.29
CA ARG A 507 15.17 -30.31 10.63
C ARG A 507 15.54 -30.29 12.11
N GLU A 508 15.18 -31.35 12.84
CA GLU A 508 15.59 -31.51 14.24
C GLU A 508 17.11 -31.70 14.37
N PRO A 509 17.77 -31.08 15.38
CA PRO A 509 19.07 -31.52 15.84
C PRO A 509 18.87 -32.60 16.92
N GLY A 510 19.26 -33.83 16.60
CA GLY A 510 19.45 -34.85 17.63
C GLY A 510 20.61 -34.46 18.56
N GLY A 511 20.33 -34.27 19.85
CA GLY A 511 21.36 -34.06 20.87
C GLY A 511 20.79 -33.69 22.23
N GLN A 512 20.92 -34.59 23.21
CA GLN A 512 20.60 -34.38 24.62
C GLN A 512 21.35 -33.19 25.24
N GLY A 513 20.63 -32.28 25.89
CA GLY A 513 21.20 -31.25 26.76
C GLY A 513 20.13 -30.32 27.33
N ASP A 514 19.84 -30.48 28.62
CA ASP A 514 18.97 -29.59 29.41
C ASP A 514 19.42 -28.12 29.33
N THR A 515 18.64 -27.25 28.70
CA THR A 515 18.59 -25.82 29.02
C THR A 515 17.18 -25.30 28.78
N ALA A 516 16.63 -24.63 29.79
CA ALA A 516 15.33 -23.96 29.75
C ALA A 516 15.35 -22.85 28.68
N GLY A 517 14.85 -23.14 27.49
CA GLY A 517 14.59 -22.17 26.43
C GLY A 517 13.09 -21.95 26.28
N GLY A 518 12.65 -20.68 26.30
CA GLY A 518 11.30 -20.30 25.88
C GLY A 518 11.04 -20.62 24.40
N PRO A 519 9.80 -20.46 23.91
CA PRO A 519 9.44 -20.77 22.53
C PRO A 519 10.23 -19.89 21.55
N ARG A 520 10.86 -20.51 20.53
CA ARG A 520 11.68 -19.83 19.50
C ARG A 520 11.24 -20.24 18.10
N LEU A 521 11.02 -19.25 17.23
CA LEU A 521 10.67 -19.49 15.85
C LEU A 521 11.90 -19.41 14.94
N ILE A 522 12.12 -20.43 14.09
CA ILE A 522 13.31 -20.56 13.23
C ILE A 522 12.92 -20.25 11.78
N LEU A 523 13.59 -19.26 11.19
CA LEU A 523 13.45 -18.87 9.79
C LEU A 523 14.75 -19.19 9.02
N SER A 524 14.63 -19.88 7.89
CA SER A 524 15.73 -20.10 6.94
C SER A 524 15.39 -19.44 5.61
N CYS A 525 16.05 -18.34 5.26
CA CYS A 525 15.82 -17.63 4.01
C CYS A 525 17.03 -17.73 3.08
N SER A 526 16.77 -18.03 1.81
CA SER A 526 17.77 -17.92 0.73
C SER A 526 17.47 -16.68 -0.12
N HIS A 527 18.33 -15.67 -0.06
CA HIS A 527 18.30 -14.59 -1.06
C HIS A 527 19.13 -15.01 -2.28
N ALA A 528 18.48 -15.18 -3.42
CA ALA A 528 19.13 -15.26 -4.72
C ALA A 528 19.06 -13.89 -5.39
N PHE A 529 20.18 -13.16 -5.40
CA PHE A 529 20.37 -12.06 -6.34
C PHE A 529 20.75 -12.68 -7.67
N ASP A 530 19.83 -12.70 -8.63
CA ASP A 530 20.11 -13.13 -9.99
C ASP A 530 20.80 -11.98 -10.74
N CYS A 531 22.11 -11.87 -10.58
CA CYS A 531 22.94 -11.04 -11.45
C CYS A 531 23.46 -11.94 -12.58
N GLY A 532 22.73 -11.98 -13.68
CA GLY A 532 23.13 -12.66 -14.91
C GLY A 532 24.46 -12.12 -15.43
N ILE A 533 25.54 -12.89 -15.22
CA ILE A 533 26.77 -12.82 -16.01
C ILE A 533 27.16 -14.27 -16.33
N SER A 534 26.63 -14.79 -17.43
CA SER A 534 27.09 -16.04 -18.03
C SER A 534 28.39 -15.78 -18.80
N GLY A 535 29.49 -16.41 -18.38
CA GLY A 535 30.65 -16.60 -19.27
C GLY A 535 32.02 -16.60 -18.62
N ALA A 536 32.39 -17.70 -17.96
CA ALA A 536 33.79 -18.13 -17.87
C ALA A 536 33.84 -19.65 -17.59
N GLN A 537 34.22 -20.44 -18.61
CA GLN A 537 34.66 -21.82 -18.42
C GLN A 537 36.01 -21.81 -17.68
N PRO A 538 36.25 -22.68 -16.68
CA PRO A 538 37.61 -22.95 -16.24
C PRO A 538 38.25 -23.98 -17.18
N ALA A 539 39.43 -23.65 -17.70
CA ALA A 539 40.35 -24.59 -18.30
C ALA A 539 41.25 -25.18 -17.20
N GLY A 540 41.40 -26.51 -17.19
CA GLY A 540 42.40 -27.24 -16.40
C GLY A 540 41.84 -27.96 -15.19
#